data_AF-W6L664-F1
#
_entry.id   AF-W6L664-F1
#
_cell.length_a   1.000
_cell.length_b   1.000
_cell.length_c   1.000
_cell.angle_alpha   90.00
_cell.angle_beta   90.00
_cell.angle_gamma   90.00
#
_symmetry.space_group_name_H-M   'P 1'
#
loop_
_entity.id
_entity.type
_entity.pdbx_description
1 polymer ?
#
loop_
_entity_poly.entity_id
_entity_poly.type
_entity_poly.pdbx_seq_one_letter_code
_entity_poly.pdbx_strand_id
1 'polypeptide(L)'
;MANQLRYFTAAGRPAGELALGAPIAALVPIAETADGAARALVVGLRRGEVRVYVGTVLRHVSQVYGTITAMRYGRYGREEAALMVVLQNGSLIVQMLHRSVSLDPAAAASIVEPQTERPSTGMQPPRLSAVFALQTEREKKYGMEIYHHYHHDLCSLRLLTSQSYLSWISLPSMANRIPAGSCATCGTVGPADLTATLGEGGSGVCLYTSVQGLGPAFKVKGILRNMHDTPLKGLLVIFSGDQSIYDIPNFSFRVPYLLPKVEHPCEVFVELKEGETKGDGITALVIQENSSRILYSILIDLPEAALIETL
;
A
#
# COMPACT_ATOMS: atom_id res chain seq x y z
N MET A 1 16.92 17.07 7.71
CA MET A 1 17.77 17.93 8.58
C MET A 1 19.19 17.38 8.50
N ALA A 2 20.13 18.17 7.96
CA ALA A 2 21.58 17.92 7.77
C ALA A 2 22.04 16.84 6.77
N ASN A 3 21.61 16.93 5.50
CA ASN A 3 22.24 16.22 4.37
C ASN A 3 23.08 17.16 3.49
N GLN A 4 23.45 18.34 4.01
CA GLN A 4 24.20 19.35 3.27
C GLN A 4 25.36 19.82 4.12
N LEU A 5 26.55 19.89 3.51
CA LEU A 5 27.74 20.51 4.09
C LEU A 5 27.92 21.89 3.48
N ARG A 6 28.13 22.89 4.33
CA ARG A 6 28.38 24.28 3.91
C ARG A 6 29.74 24.72 4.43
N TYR A 7 30.52 25.33 3.55
CA TYR A 7 31.84 25.88 3.85
C TYR A 7 31.71 27.39 4.02
N PHE A 8 32.33 27.94 5.06
CA PHE A 8 32.34 29.38 5.35
C PHE A 8 33.78 29.87 5.48
N THR A 9 34.03 31.09 5.02
CA THR A 9 35.28 31.80 5.28
C THR A 9 35.33 32.30 6.73
N ALA A 10 36.51 32.65 7.25
CA ALA A 10 36.65 33.23 8.59
C ALA A 10 35.83 34.52 8.77
N ALA A 11 35.56 35.24 7.67
CA ALA A 11 34.69 36.42 7.64
C ALA A 11 33.18 36.09 7.59
N GLY A 12 32.80 34.81 7.67
CA GLY A 12 31.41 34.35 7.68
C GLY A 12 30.73 34.30 6.31
N ARG A 13 31.46 34.53 5.20
CA ARG A 13 30.89 34.42 3.84
C ARG A 13 30.81 32.95 3.39
N PRO A 14 29.71 32.51 2.76
CA PRO A 14 29.59 31.15 2.24
C PRO A 14 30.55 30.96 1.06
N ALA A 15 31.34 29.90 1.11
CA ALA A 15 32.31 29.54 0.07
C ALA A 15 31.81 28.39 -0.83
N GLY A 16 30.98 27.50 -0.31
CA GLY A 16 30.42 26.39 -1.09
C GLY A 16 29.43 25.53 -0.31
N GLU A 17 28.66 24.72 -1.04
CA GLU A 17 27.69 23.77 -0.50
C GLU A 17 27.82 22.41 -1.20
N LEU A 18 27.64 21.32 -0.45
CA LEU A 18 27.72 19.95 -0.92
C LEU A 18 26.52 19.15 -0.40
N ALA A 19 25.72 18.61 -1.32
CA ALA A 19 24.61 17.73 -0.99
C ALA A 19 25.07 16.27 -0.85
N LEU A 20 24.63 15.61 0.21
CA LEU A 20 24.96 14.23 0.54
C LEU A 20 23.71 13.35 0.39
N GLY A 21 23.91 12.12 -0.10
CA GLY A 21 22.83 11.15 -0.33
C GLY A 21 22.26 10.50 0.95
N ALA A 22 22.83 10.81 2.12
CA ALA A 22 22.39 10.27 3.42
C ALA A 22 22.66 11.30 4.54
N PRO A 23 21.99 11.16 5.70
CA PRO A 23 22.19 12.07 6.82
C PRO A 23 23.58 11.91 7.46
N ILE A 24 24.17 13.03 7.83
CA ILE A 24 25.48 13.10 8.48
C ILE A 24 25.36 12.61 9.91
N ALA A 25 26.24 11.69 10.31
CA ALA A 25 26.32 11.15 11.66
C ALA A 25 27.45 11.80 12.47
N ALA A 26 28.64 11.97 11.89
CA ALA A 26 29.78 12.62 12.53
C ALA A 26 30.68 13.31 11.49
N LEU A 27 31.38 14.37 11.92
CA LEU A 27 32.31 15.15 11.10
C LEU A 27 33.65 15.29 11.83
N VAL A 28 34.75 15.06 11.12
CA VAL A 28 36.10 15.17 11.68
C VAL A 28 37.02 15.85 10.69
N PRO A 29 37.67 16.96 11.05
CA PRO A 29 38.72 17.55 10.23
C PRO A 29 40.03 16.77 10.36
N ILE A 30 40.74 16.63 9.24
CA ILE A 30 42.14 16.20 9.20
C ILE A 30 42.98 17.49 9.20
N ALA A 31 43.61 17.77 10.34
CA ALA A 31 44.50 18.91 10.49
C ALA A 31 45.95 18.52 10.16
N GLU A 32 46.69 19.44 9.54
CA GLU A 32 48.13 19.29 9.31
C GLU A 32 48.90 19.70 10.56
N THR A 33 49.81 18.84 11.03
CA THR A 33 50.52 18.97 12.31
C THR A 33 51.37 20.24 12.42
N ALA A 34 51.76 20.84 11.28
CA ALA A 34 52.62 22.02 11.24
C ALA A 34 51.85 23.35 11.32
N ASP A 35 50.78 23.52 10.53
CA ASP A 35 50.06 24.80 10.38
C ASP A 35 48.69 24.84 11.06
N GLY A 36 48.18 23.71 11.56
CA GLY A 36 46.88 23.63 12.23
C GLY A 36 45.65 23.84 11.32
N ALA A 37 45.86 24.15 10.04
CA ALA A 37 44.81 24.27 9.04
C ALA A 37 44.22 22.89 8.70
N ALA A 38 42.89 22.82 8.58
CA ALA A 38 42.19 21.60 8.18
C ALA A 38 42.33 21.39 6.66
N ARG A 39 43.04 20.33 6.27
CA ARG A 39 43.35 19.99 4.87
C ARG A 39 42.26 19.14 4.22
N ALA A 40 41.59 18.30 5.00
CA ALA A 40 40.49 17.46 4.54
C ALA A 40 39.40 17.33 5.62
N LEU A 41 38.19 17.01 5.20
CA LEU A 41 37.04 16.76 6.05
C LEU A 41 36.58 15.31 5.88
N VAL A 42 36.55 14.56 6.97
CA VAL A 42 35.99 13.21 7.02
C VAL A 42 34.53 13.30 7.47
N VAL A 43 33.66 12.67 6.68
CA VAL A 43 32.21 12.71 6.85
C VAL A 43 31.70 11.28 7.01
N GLY A 44 31.16 10.98 8.18
CA GLY A 44 30.51 9.70 8.46
C GLY A 44 29.02 9.83 8.21
N LEU A 45 28.48 9.03 7.30
CA LEU A 45 27.06 8.96 6.98
C LEU A 45 26.37 7.89 7.82
N ARG A 46 25.07 8.08 8.11
CA ARG A 46 24.28 7.08 8.87
C ARG A 46 24.17 5.72 8.16
N ARG A 47 24.38 5.66 6.85
CA ARG A 47 24.44 4.40 6.07
C ARG A 47 25.71 3.58 6.33
N GLY A 48 26.62 4.06 7.18
CA GLY A 48 27.91 3.41 7.46
C GLY A 48 28.98 3.73 6.42
N GLU A 49 28.75 4.71 5.55
CA GLU A 49 29.76 5.20 4.59
C GLU A 49 30.61 6.30 5.26
N VAL A 50 31.93 6.17 5.20
CA VAL A 50 32.90 7.20 5.58
C VAL A 50 33.47 7.81 4.31
N ARG A 51 33.28 9.11 4.11
CA ARG A 51 33.73 9.86 2.94
C ARG A 51 34.78 10.89 3.33
N VAL A 52 35.87 10.99 2.58
CA VAL A 52 36.92 11.99 2.80
C VAL A 52 36.84 13.03 1.69
N TYR A 53 36.62 14.29 2.07
CA TYR A 53 36.53 15.43 1.18
C TYR A 53 37.76 16.33 1.33
N VAL A 54 38.35 16.75 0.21
CA VAL A 54 39.37 17.81 0.17
C VAL A 54 38.71 19.00 -0.51
N GLY A 55 38.36 20.03 0.27
CA GLY A 55 37.45 21.08 -0.20
C GLY A 55 36.08 20.50 -0.56
N THR A 56 35.66 20.63 -1.81
CA THR A 56 34.38 20.09 -2.32
C THR A 56 34.53 18.73 -3.01
N VAL A 57 35.76 18.24 -3.22
CA VAL A 57 36.04 17.03 -4.01
C VAL A 57 36.09 15.80 -3.11
N LEU A 58 35.35 14.77 -3.48
CA LEU A 58 35.39 13.46 -2.82
C LEU A 58 36.69 12.73 -3.22
N ARG A 59 37.52 12.37 -2.23
CA ARG A 59 38.79 11.68 -2.46
C ARG A 59 38.74 10.19 -2.11
N HIS A 60 38.02 9.83 -1.07
CA HIS A 60 37.95 8.44 -0.61
C HIS A 60 36.57 8.09 -0.06
N VAL A 61 36.16 6.85 -0.27
CA VAL A 61 34.95 6.26 0.29
C VAL A 61 35.34 4.93 0.92
N SER A 62 35.03 4.77 2.20
CA SER A 62 35.17 3.53 2.94
C SER A 62 33.82 3.12 3.51
N GLN A 63 33.55 1.82 3.54
CA GLN A 63 32.32 1.27 4.12
C GLN A 63 32.63 0.67 5.48
N VAL A 64 31.80 1.00 6.46
CA VAL A 64 31.82 0.46 7.81
C VAL A 64 30.52 -0.32 8.05
N TYR A 65 30.62 -1.44 8.75
CA TYR A 65 29.49 -2.32 9.07
C TYR A 65 28.71 -1.81 10.28
N GLY A 66 27.97 -0.72 10.09
CA GLY A 66 27.08 -0.17 11.11
C GLY A 66 26.92 1.35 11.05
N THR A 67 26.07 1.86 11.93
CA THR A 67 25.85 3.29 12.15
C THR A 67 26.96 3.88 12.99
N ILE A 68 27.56 4.95 12.49
CA ILE A 68 28.65 5.67 13.16
C ILE A 68 28.07 6.57 14.26
N THR A 69 28.58 6.46 15.48
CA THR A 69 28.20 7.31 16.62
C THR A 69 29.18 8.45 16.82
N ALA A 70 30.49 8.14 16.78
CA ALA A 70 31.55 9.11 16.96
C ALA A 70 32.75 8.77 16.09
N MET A 71 33.50 9.78 15.68
CA MET A 71 34.76 9.62 14.96
C MET A 71 35.80 10.57 15.53
N ARG A 72 37.07 10.18 15.48
CA ARG A 72 38.20 11.04 15.84
C ARG A 72 39.42 10.68 14.99
N TYR A 73 40.07 11.69 14.44
CA TYR A 73 41.32 11.55 13.72
C TYR A 73 42.49 11.99 14.59
N GLY A 74 43.60 11.26 14.55
CA GLY A 74 44.84 11.64 15.23
C GLY A 74 45.79 10.48 15.43
N ARG A 75 46.74 10.66 16.37
CA ARG A 75 47.77 9.67 16.68
C ARG A 75 47.20 8.52 17.52
N TYR A 76 47.44 7.30 17.08
CA TYR A 76 47.15 6.07 17.82
C TYR A 76 48.43 5.24 17.96
N GLY A 77 49.03 5.28 19.15
CA GLY A 77 50.30 4.62 19.43
C GLY A 77 51.48 5.20 18.62
N ARG A 78 52.03 4.39 17.72
CA ARG A 78 53.14 4.77 16.83
C ARG A 78 52.68 5.38 15.50
N GLU A 79 51.42 5.22 15.12
CA GLU A 79 50.89 5.77 13.87
C GLU A 79 50.26 7.13 14.13
N GLU A 80 50.72 8.16 13.43
CA GLU A 80 50.28 9.55 13.63
C GLU A 80 48.95 9.86 12.92
N ALA A 81 48.57 9.04 11.93
CA ALA A 81 47.44 9.25 11.05
C ALA A 81 46.41 8.10 11.14
N ALA A 82 45.69 8.01 12.27
CA ALA A 82 44.65 7.02 12.49
C ALA A 82 43.26 7.66 12.67
N LEU A 83 42.26 7.12 11.98
CA LEU A 83 40.84 7.42 12.16
C LEU A 83 40.23 6.37 13.08
N MET A 84 39.80 6.80 14.25
CA MET A 84 39.03 6.01 15.21
C MET A 84 37.54 6.23 14.95
N VAL A 85 36.78 5.15 14.78
CA VAL A 85 35.35 5.15 14.53
C VAL A 85 34.67 4.31 15.59
N VAL A 86 33.71 4.88 16.30
CA VAL A 86 32.87 4.20 17.29
C VAL A 86 31.49 3.98 16.69
N LEU A 87 31.04 2.74 16.67
CA LEU A 87 29.74 2.32 16.17
C LEU A 87 28.68 2.31 17.28
N GLN A 88 27.40 2.27 16.91
CA GLN A 88 26.29 2.21 17.87
C GLN A 88 26.28 0.93 18.72
N ASN A 89 26.83 -0.17 18.20
CA ASN A 89 26.96 -1.43 18.92
C ASN A 89 28.11 -1.44 19.94
N GLY A 90 28.85 -0.34 20.10
CA GLY A 90 30.01 -0.23 20.99
C GLY A 90 31.32 -0.72 20.39
N SER A 91 31.32 -1.22 19.15
CA SER A 91 32.56 -1.61 18.45
C SER A 91 33.41 -0.40 18.09
N LEU A 92 34.72 -0.54 18.26
CA LEU A 92 35.73 0.44 17.86
C LEU A 92 36.48 -0.08 16.62
N ILE A 93 36.53 0.73 15.57
CA ILE A 93 37.29 0.44 14.35
C ILE A 93 38.37 1.52 14.20
N VAL A 94 39.61 1.08 13.98
CA VAL A 94 40.75 1.98 13.75
C VAL A 94 41.22 1.79 12.32
N GLN A 95 41.06 2.82 11.48
CA GLN A 95 41.54 2.85 10.10
C GLN A 95 42.78 3.73 10.03
N MET A 96 43.91 3.17 9.57
CA MET A 96 45.14 3.93 9.39
C MET A 96 45.18 4.51 7.97
N LEU A 97 45.49 5.80 7.85
CA LEU A 97 45.70 6.42 6.55
C LEU A 97 47.07 5.99 6.01
N HIS A 98 47.15 5.60 4.74
CA HIS A 98 48.41 5.19 4.14
C HIS A 98 49.36 6.40 4.01
N ARG A 99 50.65 6.20 4.28
CA ARG A 99 51.68 7.26 4.30
C ARG A 99 51.93 7.93 2.94
N SER A 100 51.41 7.34 1.87
CA SER A 100 51.56 7.80 0.49
C SER A 100 50.36 8.61 -0.03
N VAL A 101 49.39 8.95 0.82
CA VAL A 101 48.20 9.71 0.39
C VAL A 101 48.49 11.21 0.44
N SER A 102 48.63 11.84 -0.73
CA SER A 102 48.69 13.29 -0.84
C SER A 102 47.28 13.87 -0.75
N LEU A 103 47.02 14.71 0.26
CA LEU A 103 45.77 15.43 0.44
C LEU A 103 45.83 16.83 -0.20
N ASP A 104 46.63 17.00 -1.25
CA ASP A 104 46.80 18.29 -1.91
C ASP A 104 45.58 18.64 -2.77
N PRO A 105 45.04 19.88 -2.65
CA PRO A 105 43.95 20.33 -3.50
C PRO A 105 44.39 20.49 -4.96
N ALA A 106 45.67 20.77 -5.21
CA ALA A 106 46.23 20.95 -6.55
C ALA A 106 46.32 19.64 -7.37
N ALA A 107 46.50 18.49 -6.69
CA ALA A 107 46.49 17.17 -7.31
C ALA A 107 45.07 16.65 -7.61
N ALA A 108 44.03 17.48 -7.49
CA ALA A 108 42.62 17.11 -7.70
C ALA A 108 42.14 17.28 -9.14
N ALA A 109 42.90 17.97 -9.98
CA ALA A 109 42.48 18.32 -11.34
C ALA A 109 42.69 17.20 -12.37
N SER A 110 43.33 16.08 -12.03
CA SER A 110 43.80 15.09 -13.03
C SER A 110 43.20 13.70 -12.94
N ILE A 111 42.13 13.47 -12.18
CA ILE A 111 41.54 12.12 -12.07
C ILE A 111 40.05 12.17 -12.37
N VAL A 112 39.71 11.53 -13.49
CA VAL A 112 38.39 11.17 -14.00
C VAL A 112 37.66 12.31 -14.73
N GLU A 113 37.86 12.37 -16.06
CA GLU A 113 36.75 12.75 -16.94
C GLU A 113 35.53 11.93 -16.53
N PRO A 114 34.40 12.54 -16.16
CA PRO A 114 33.20 11.78 -15.91
C PRO A 114 32.87 11.12 -17.24
N GLN A 115 33.11 9.81 -17.33
CA GLN A 115 32.48 9.00 -18.36
C GLN A 115 31.01 9.33 -18.23
N THR A 116 30.50 10.06 -19.21
CA THR A 116 29.12 10.45 -19.31
C THR A 116 28.31 9.18 -19.15
N GLU A 117 27.81 8.94 -17.93
CA GLU A 117 26.75 8.00 -17.67
C GLU A 117 25.66 8.45 -18.62
N ARG A 118 25.48 7.70 -19.71
CA ARG A 118 24.47 7.97 -20.71
C ARG A 118 23.19 8.29 -19.94
N PRO A 119 22.54 9.43 -20.20
CA PRO A 119 21.37 9.81 -19.44
C PRO A 119 20.39 8.66 -19.49
N SER A 120 19.91 8.31 -18.30
CA SER A 120 18.77 7.44 -18.00
C SER A 120 17.95 7.13 -19.25
N THR A 121 17.95 5.87 -19.65
CA THR A 121 17.10 5.30 -20.70
C THR A 121 15.73 5.98 -20.68
N GLY A 122 15.51 6.90 -21.63
CA GLY A 122 14.19 7.49 -21.83
C GLY A 122 13.18 6.35 -21.94
N MET A 123 12.00 6.54 -21.34
CA MET A 123 10.93 5.53 -21.35
C MET A 123 10.75 4.99 -22.77
N GLN A 124 11.20 3.74 -23.00
CA GLN A 124 11.10 3.13 -24.32
C GLN A 124 9.64 2.74 -24.52
N PRO A 125 8.93 3.29 -25.53
CA PRO A 125 7.56 2.89 -25.77
C PRO A 125 7.49 1.41 -26.12
N PRO A 126 6.41 0.70 -25.73
CA PRO A 126 6.20 -0.67 -26.14
C PRO A 126 6.29 -0.82 -27.66
N ARG A 127 6.96 -1.87 -28.14
CA ARG A 127 7.08 -2.14 -29.59
C ARG A 127 5.75 -2.67 -30.12
N LEU A 128 5.29 -2.14 -31.25
CA LEU A 128 4.08 -2.62 -31.94
C LEU A 128 4.31 -4.02 -32.52
N SER A 129 3.34 -4.91 -32.33
CA SER A 129 3.40 -6.29 -32.82
C SER A 129 2.89 -6.40 -34.27
N ALA A 130 3.26 -7.47 -34.97
CA ALA A 130 2.71 -7.76 -36.31
C ALA A 130 1.18 -7.93 -36.31
N VAL A 131 0.63 -8.46 -35.21
CA VAL A 131 -0.83 -8.60 -35.02
C VAL A 131 -1.52 -7.25 -35.02
N PHE A 132 -0.91 -6.22 -34.40
CA PHE A 132 -1.44 -4.86 -34.41
C PHE A 132 -1.54 -4.29 -35.83
N ALA A 133 -0.51 -4.53 -36.67
CA ALA A 133 -0.54 -4.10 -38.07
C ALA A 133 -1.66 -4.78 -38.86
N LEU A 134 -1.83 -6.10 -38.71
CA LEU A 134 -2.91 -6.84 -39.37
C LEU A 134 -4.30 -6.42 -38.89
N GLN A 135 -4.47 -6.12 -37.60
CA GLN A 135 -5.72 -5.60 -37.05
C GLN A 135 -6.03 -4.22 -37.66
N THR A 136 -5.03 -3.36 -37.81
CA THR A 136 -5.18 -2.04 -38.43
C THR A 136 -5.64 -2.15 -39.89
N GLU A 137 -5.08 -3.08 -40.66
CA GLU A 137 -5.50 -3.32 -42.05
C GLU A 137 -6.95 -3.84 -42.13
N ARG A 138 -7.35 -4.74 -41.22
CA ARG A 138 -8.73 -5.22 -41.12
C ARG A 138 -9.69 -4.09 -40.77
N GLU A 139 -9.37 -3.27 -39.78
CA GLU A 139 -10.20 -2.13 -39.35
C GLU A 139 -10.34 -1.10 -40.47
N LYS A 140 -9.27 -0.86 -41.25
CA LYS A 140 -9.34 0.02 -42.43
C LYS A 140 -10.28 -0.51 -43.51
N LYS A 141 -10.32 -1.84 -43.72
CA LYS A 141 -11.16 -2.47 -44.76
C LYS A 141 -12.64 -2.60 -44.35
N TYR A 142 -12.92 -2.91 -43.08
CA TYR A 142 -14.26 -3.24 -42.59
C TYR A 142 -14.79 -2.29 -41.50
N GLY A 143 -14.22 -1.08 -41.38
CA GLY A 143 -14.51 -0.17 -40.27
C GLY A 143 -15.99 0.18 -40.09
N MET A 144 -16.74 0.35 -41.19
CA MET A 144 -18.18 0.67 -41.13
C MET A 144 -19.01 -0.50 -40.57
N GLU A 145 -18.74 -1.73 -40.99
CA GLU A 145 -19.45 -2.91 -40.49
C GLU A 145 -19.17 -3.13 -39.01
N ILE A 146 -17.90 -2.99 -38.59
CA ILE A 146 -17.49 -3.08 -37.19
C ILE A 146 -18.21 -2.02 -36.35
N TYR A 147 -18.32 -0.79 -36.85
CA TYR A 147 -19.04 0.30 -36.18
C TYR A 147 -20.54 -0.01 -35.99
N HIS A 148 -21.22 -0.51 -37.03
CA HIS A 148 -22.63 -0.85 -36.94
C HIS A 148 -22.91 -2.00 -35.97
N HIS A 149 -22.09 -3.06 -35.99
CA HIS A 149 -22.19 -4.15 -35.02
C HIS A 149 -21.95 -3.67 -33.60
N TYR A 150 -20.90 -2.86 -33.38
CA TYR A 150 -20.62 -2.27 -32.08
C TYR A 150 -21.81 -1.48 -31.53
N HIS A 151 -22.46 -0.65 -32.36
CA HIS A 151 -23.63 0.12 -31.94
C HIS A 151 -24.84 -0.75 -31.61
N HIS A 152 -25.11 -1.77 -32.42
CA HIS A 152 -26.19 -2.72 -32.16
C HIS A 152 -25.99 -3.47 -30.83
N ASP A 153 -24.77 -3.96 -30.60
CA ASP A 153 -24.43 -4.75 -29.41
C ASP A 153 -24.40 -3.87 -28.16
N LEU A 154 -23.93 -2.63 -28.28
CA LEU A 154 -23.96 -1.65 -27.19
C LEU A 154 -25.40 -1.30 -26.79
N CYS A 155 -26.32 -1.13 -27.75
CA CYS A 155 -27.73 -0.93 -27.46
C CYS A 155 -28.33 -2.16 -26.77
N SER A 156 -28.02 -3.37 -27.24
CA SER A 156 -28.47 -4.63 -26.63
C SER A 156 -27.95 -4.78 -25.21
N LEU A 157 -26.68 -4.45 -24.96
CA LEU A 157 -26.07 -4.47 -23.63
C LEU A 157 -26.71 -3.44 -22.70
N ARG A 158 -27.00 -2.23 -23.17
CA ARG A 158 -27.72 -1.20 -22.37
C ARG A 158 -29.12 -1.67 -21.97
N LEU A 159 -29.83 -2.34 -22.88
CA LEU A 159 -31.15 -2.89 -22.60
C LEU A 159 -31.06 -4.04 -21.58
N LEU A 160 -30.13 -4.98 -21.79
CA LEU A 160 -29.94 -6.13 -20.89
C LEU A 160 -29.48 -5.69 -19.48
N THR A 161 -28.57 -4.72 -19.40
CA THR A 161 -28.14 -4.13 -18.12
C THR A 161 -29.28 -3.43 -17.43
N SER A 162 -30.10 -2.65 -18.15
CA SER A 162 -31.28 -2.00 -17.58
C SER A 162 -32.31 -3.02 -17.09
N GLN A 163 -32.59 -4.08 -17.86
CA GLN A 163 -33.49 -5.16 -17.46
C GLN A 163 -32.98 -5.89 -16.21
N SER A 164 -31.70 -6.22 -16.18
CA SER A 164 -31.06 -6.89 -15.04
C SER A 164 -31.02 -5.98 -13.81
N TYR A 165 -30.84 -4.68 -14.00
CA TYR A 165 -30.86 -3.70 -12.93
C TYR A 165 -32.27 -3.49 -12.38
N LEU A 166 -33.29 -3.46 -13.24
CA LEU A 166 -34.68 -3.41 -12.82
C LEU A 166 -35.11 -4.69 -12.13
N SER A 167 -34.71 -5.87 -12.60
CA SER A 167 -34.97 -7.12 -11.89
C SER A 167 -34.27 -7.12 -10.52
N TRP A 168 -33.03 -6.61 -10.46
CA TRP A 168 -32.32 -6.41 -9.20
C TRP A 168 -33.11 -5.50 -8.25
N ILE A 169 -33.51 -4.29 -8.67
CA ILE A 169 -34.27 -3.35 -7.81
C ILE A 169 -35.67 -3.88 -7.43
N SER A 170 -36.38 -4.47 -8.39
CA SER A 170 -37.79 -4.83 -8.23
C SER A 170 -38.00 -6.09 -7.40
N LEU A 171 -37.04 -7.01 -7.38
CA LEU A 171 -37.09 -8.15 -6.47
C LEU A 171 -36.57 -7.74 -5.08
N PRO A 172 -37.42 -7.73 -4.03
CA PRO A 172 -37.00 -7.44 -2.66
C PRO A 172 -35.91 -8.40 -2.15
N SER A 173 -35.81 -9.58 -2.75
CA SER A 173 -34.87 -10.66 -2.43
C SER A 173 -33.56 -10.62 -3.27
N MET A 174 -33.51 -9.79 -4.32
CA MET A 174 -32.38 -9.81 -5.27
C MET A 174 -31.60 -8.50 -5.34
N ALA A 175 -32.22 -7.36 -4.95
CA ALA A 175 -31.64 -6.01 -4.84
C ALA A 175 -30.40 -5.90 -3.93
N ASN A 176 -29.89 -7.03 -3.46
CA ASN A 176 -28.80 -7.08 -2.52
C ASN A 176 -28.06 -8.42 -2.46
N ARG A 177 -28.16 -9.27 -3.49
CA ARG A 177 -27.19 -10.37 -3.62
C ARG A 177 -25.91 -9.82 -4.25
N ILE A 178 -25.07 -9.15 -3.46
CA ILE A 178 -23.65 -9.05 -3.78
C ILE A 178 -23.02 -10.34 -3.24
N PRO A 179 -22.65 -11.32 -4.07
CA PRO A 179 -21.88 -12.46 -3.58
C PRO A 179 -20.59 -11.93 -2.99
N ALA A 180 -20.33 -12.22 -1.72
CA ALA A 180 -19.12 -11.79 -0.98
C ALA A 180 -17.82 -12.43 -1.50
N GLY A 181 -17.85 -13.09 -2.66
CA GLY A 181 -16.69 -13.65 -3.33
C GLY A 181 -17.04 -14.17 -4.70
N SER A 182 -16.77 -13.37 -5.74
CA SER A 182 -16.31 -13.81 -7.08
C SER A 182 -16.49 -12.68 -8.10
N CYS A 183 -15.50 -11.79 -8.15
CA CYS A 183 -15.09 -11.17 -9.41
C CYS A 183 -13.61 -10.82 -9.27
N ALA A 184 -12.73 -11.77 -9.56
CA ALA A 184 -11.28 -11.58 -9.50
C ALA A 184 -10.70 -10.82 -10.71
N THR A 185 -11.53 -10.21 -11.56
CA THR A 185 -11.05 -9.55 -12.80
C THR A 185 -11.80 -8.28 -13.21
N CYS A 186 -12.77 -7.79 -12.44
CA CYS A 186 -13.39 -6.50 -12.69
C CYS A 186 -12.89 -5.48 -11.66
N GLY A 187 -12.22 -4.43 -12.16
CA GLY A 187 -11.64 -3.37 -11.35
C GLY A 187 -12.62 -2.81 -10.32
N THR A 188 -12.09 -2.61 -9.13
CA THR A 188 -12.69 -1.96 -7.97
C THR A 188 -13.53 -0.73 -8.36
N VAL A 189 -14.84 -0.89 -8.42
CA VAL A 189 -15.78 0.19 -8.11
C VAL A 189 -16.39 -0.19 -6.77
N GLY A 190 -15.92 0.48 -5.72
CA GLY A 190 -16.44 0.27 -4.37
C GLY A 190 -17.94 0.60 -4.28
N PRO A 191 -18.62 0.13 -3.22
CA PRO A 191 -20.05 0.34 -3.02
C PRO A 191 -20.45 1.80 -2.76
N ALA A 192 -19.50 2.75 -2.85
CA ALA A 192 -19.73 4.17 -2.57
C ALA A 192 -20.47 4.90 -3.70
N ASP A 193 -20.37 4.47 -4.96
CA ASP A 193 -20.85 5.28 -6.09
C ASP A 193 -22.23 4.86 -6.63
N LEU A 194 -22.79 3.75 -6.15
CA LEU A 194 -24.13 3.27 -6.58
C LEU A 194 -25.28 3.83 -5.72
N THR A 195 -24.99 4.57 -4.66
CA THR A 195 -26.01 5.22 -3.81
C THR A 195 -26.32 6.66 -4.20
N ALA A 196 -25.60 7.24 -5.18
CA ALA A 196 -25.73 8.65 -5.53
C ALA A 196 -26.81 8.98 -6.59
N THR A 197 -27.41 7.99 -7.26
CA THR A 197 -28.31 8.25 -8.42
C THR A 197 -29.65 7.50 -8.42
N LEU A 198 -30.00 6.81 -7.32
CA LEU A 198 -31.37 6.34 -7.10
C LEU A 198 -32.08 7.31 -6.13
N GLY A 199 -33.05 8.05 -6.66
CA GLY A 199 -33.76 9.12 -5.95
C GLY A 199 -34.17 8.77 -4.51
N GLU A 200 -33.89 9.70 -3.60
CA GLU A 200 -34.45 9.88 -2.24
C GLU A 200 -34.71 8.63 -1.36
N GLY A 201 -34.08 7.49 -1.65
CA GLY A 201 -34.38 6.25 -0.94
C GLY A 201 -33.32 5.17 -1.07
N GLY A 202 -32.10 5.51 -1.50
CA GLY A 202 -30.94 4.64 -1.34
C GLY A 202 -30.61 4.56 0.14
N SER A 203 -30.90 3.41 0.77
CA SER A 203 -30.53 3.17 2.16
C SER A 203 -29.01 3.22 2.27
N GLY A 204 -28.46 4.34 2.74
CA GLY A 204 -27.04 4.57 3.00
C GLY A 204 -26.56 3.78 4.21
N VAL A 205 -26.85 2.49 4.22
CA VAL A 205 -26.45 1.52 5.24
C VAL A 205 -25.68 0.43 4.53
N CYS A 206 -24.48 0.12 5.03
CA CYS A 206 -23.62 -0.91 4.47
C CYS A 206 -23.33 -1.97 5.54
N LEU A 207 -23.42 -3.25 5.17
CA LEU A 207 -23.07 -4.37 6.02
C LEU A 207 -21.92 -5.15 5.39
N TYR A 208 -20.78 -5.20 6.09
CA TYR A 208 -19.65 -6.05 5.71
C TYR A 208 -19.73 -7.36 6.48
N THR A 209 -19.59 -8.50 5.82
CA THR A 209 -19.68 -9.81 6.46
C THR A 209 -18.39 -10.60 6.27
N SER A 210 -18.01 -11.36 7.29
CA SER A 210 -16.89 -12.30 7.24
C SER A 210 -17.27 -13.57 7.99
N VAL A 211 -16.86 -14.71 7.44
CA VAL A 211 -17.15 -16.03 8.01
C VAL A 211 -15.85 -16.57 8.61
N GLN A 212 -15.94 -17.07 9.85
CA GLN A 212 -14.84 -17.70 10.56
C GLN A 212 -15.26 -19.08 11.01
N GLY A 213 -14.47 -20.11 10.70
CA GLY A 213 -14.78 -21.50 11.05
C GLY A 213 -14.58 -22.43 9.86
N LEU A 214 -14.26 -23.68 10.14
CA LEU A 214 -14.03 -24.73 9.13
C LEU A 214 -15.11 -25.83 9.19
N GLY A 215 -16.21 -25.57 9.91
CA GLY A 215 -17.33 -26.49 10.16
C GLY A 215 -17.15 -27.33 11.43
N PRO A 216 -18.23 -27.99 11.91
CA PRO A 216 -19.64 -27.79 11.54
C PRO A 216 -20.24 -26.50 12.10
N ALA A 217 -19.52 -25.79 12.99
CA ALA A 217 -19.90 -24.49 13.52
C ALA A 217 -19.12 -23.36 12.85
N PHE A 218 -19.84 -22.30 12.45
CA PHE A 218 -19.31 -21.11 11.83
C PHE A 218 -19.71 -19.87 12.64
N LYS A 219 -18.76 -18.97 12.82
CA LYS A 219 -19.00 -17.63 13.37
C LYS A 219 -19.06 -16.62 12.23
N VAL A 220 -20.24 -16.05 12.01
CA VAL A 220 -20.47 -14.98 11.05
C VAL A 220 -20.33 -13.64 11.76
N LYS A 221 -19.37 -12.82 11.35
CA LYS A 221 -19.16 -11.45 11.84
C LYS A 221 -19.63 -10.44 10.80
N GLY A 222 -20.63 -9.66 11.14
CA GLY A 222 -21.12 -8.50 10.41
C GLY A 222 -20.60 -7.19 11.01
N ILE A 223 -20.28 -6.21 10.17
CA ILE A 223 -19.99 -4.82 10.58
C ILE A 223 -20.96 -3.92 9.83
N LEU A 224 -21.89 -3.32 10.57
CA LEU A 224 -22.86 -2.38 10.06
C LEU A 224 -22.31 -0.96 10.12
N ARG A 225 -22.41 -0.21 9.02
CA ARG A 225 -21.93 1.17 8.93
C ARG A 225 -23.01 2.08 8.32
N ASN A 226 -23.20 3.24 8.93
CA ASN A 226 -24.01 4.31 8.38
C ASN A 226 -23.16 5.18 7.43
N MET A 227 -23.60 5.24 6.18
CA MET A 227 -23.02 6.02 5.08
C MET A 227 -23.68 7.39 4.92
N HIS A 228 -24.80 7.65 5.62
CA HIS A 228 -25.41 8.97 5.66
C HIS A 228 -24.71 9.88 6.67
N ASP A 229 -24.84 11.20 6.45
CA ASP A 229 -24.42 12.23 7.40
C ASP A 229 -25.42 12.39 8.56
N THR A 230 -26.58 11.74 8.49
CA THR A 230 -27.60 11.74 9.55
C THR A 230 -27.62 10.40 10.29
N PRO A 231 -27.79 10.42 11.62
CA PRO A 231 -27.85 9.19 12.41
C PRO A 231 -29.18 8.43 12.22
N LEU A 232 -29.12 7.10 12.16
CA LEU A 232 -30.25 6.22 11.87
C LEU A 232 -30.80 5.53 13.14
N LYS A 233 -32.12 5.46 13.28
CA LYS A 233 -32.85 4.81 14.39
C LYS A 233 -33.66 3.62 13.91
N GLY A 234 -33.89 2.66 14.81
CA GLY A 234 -34.86 1.58 14.60
C GLY A 234 -34.41 0.64 13.48
N LEU A 235 -33.17 0.17 13.56
CA LEU A 235 -32.60 -0.78 12.62
C LEU A 235 -32.59 -2.17 13.25
N LEU A 236 -33.03 -3.17 12.49
CA LEU A 236 -33.04 -4.57 12.89
C LEU A 236 -32.21 -5.37 11.89
N VAL A 237 -31.19 -6.08 12.38
CA VAL A 237 -30.39 -7.00 11.57
C VAL A 237 -30.92 -8.41 11.80
N ILE A 238 -31.25 -9.13 10.72
CA ILE A 238 -31.78 -10.49 10.76
C ILE A 238 -30.90 -11.39 9.89
N PHE A 239 -30.47 -12.52 10.42
CA PHE A 239 -29.82 -13.59 9.66
C PHE A 239 -30.86 -14.67 9.39
N SER A 240 -31.00 -15.10 8.15
CA SER A 240 -31.99 -16.08 7.72
C SER A 240 -31.34 -17.09 6.81
N GLY A 241 -31.44 -18.36 7.15
CA GLY A 241 -31.03 -19.49 6.31
C GLY A 241 -32.14 -20.53 6.24
N ASP A 242 -31.94 -21.56 5.42
CA ASP A 242 -32.81 -22.72 5.44
C ASP A 242 -32.69 -23.43 6.80
N GLN A 243 -33.80 -23.52 7.53
CA GLN A 243 -33.86 -24.12 8.86
C GLN A 243 -33.72 -25.64 8.83
N SER A 244 -33.83 -26.29 7.66
CA SER A 244 -33.47 -27.69 7.53
C SER A 244 -31.95 -27.87 7.69
N ILE A 245 -31.16 -27.03 7.02
CA ILE A 245 -29.70 -27.13 6.91
C ILE A 245 -28.94 -26.43 8.04
N TYR A 246 -29.38 -25.24 8.43
CA TYR A 246 -28.65 -24.38 9.37
C TYR A 246 -29.45 -24.13 10.65
N ASP A 247 -28.80 -24.29 11.79
CA ASP A 247 -29.27 -23.76 13.06
C ASP A 247 -28.59 -22.42 13.36
N ILE A 248 -29.38 -21.39 13.64
CA ILE A 248 -28.92 -20.00 13.80
C ILE A 248 -29.47 -19.46 15.12
N PRO A 249 -28.80 -19.74 16.25
CA PRO A 249 -29.15 -19.11 17.52
C PRO A 249 -29.03 -17.58 17.44
N ASN A 250 -29.99 -16.88 18.06
CA ASN A 250 -30.04 -15.42 18.10
C ASN A 250 -29.99 -14.77 16.71
N PHE A 251 -30.83 -15.22 15.78
CA PHE A 251 -30.86 -14.75 14.40
C PHE A 251 -31.28 -13.27 14.21
N SER A 252 -31.66 -12.53 15.27
CA SER A 252 -32.14 -11.14 15.16
C SER A 252 -31.48 -10.21 16.20
N PHE A 253 -31.04 -9.03 15.75
CA PHE A 253 -30.33 -8.03 16.55
C PHE A 253 -30.91 -6.64 16.34
N ARG A 254 -31.39 -6.03 17.42
CA ARG A 254 -31.76 -4.62 17.41
C ARG A 254 -30.49 -3.78 17.50
N VAL A 255 -30.28 -2.94 16.50
CA VAL A 255 -29.14 -2.03 16.45
C VAL A 255 -29.53 -0.75 17.19
N PRO A 256 -28.69 -0.28 18.13
CA PRO A 256 -28.91 1.00 18.79
C PRO A 256 -28.77 2.16 17.79
N TYR A 257 -28.76 3.40 18.27
CA TYR A 257 -28.64 4.55 17.38
C TYR A 257 -27.33 4.51 16.58
N LEU A 258 -27.42 4.36 15.25
CA LEU A 258 -26.26 4.20 14.39
C LEU A 258 -25.78 5.57 13.89
N LEU A 259 -24.70 6.05 14.51
CA LEU A 259 -24.08 7.33 14.18
C LEU A 259 -23.36 7.27 12.82
N PRO A 260 -23.28 8.40 12.08
CA PRO A 260 -22.50 8.50 10.85
C PRO A 260 -21.07 8.03 11.04
N LYS A 261 -20.57 7.21 10.11
CA LYS A 261 -19.17 6.71 10.08
C LYS A 261 -18.75 5.88 11.30
N VAL A 262 -19.68 5.51 12.18
CA VAL A 262 -19.41 4.59 13.30
C VAL A 262 -19.74 3.18 12.88
N GLU A 263 -18.82 2.25 13.16
CA GLU A 263 -18.99 0.83 12.91
C GLU A 263 -19.70 0.15 14.08
N HIS A 264 -20.72 -0.64 13.77
CA HIS A 264 -21.44 -1.44 14.75
C HIS A 264 -21.27 -2.94 14.44
N PRO A 265 -20.54 -3.69 15.27
CA PRO A 265 -20.34 -5.11 15.05
C PRO A 265 -21.59 -5.93 15.46
N CYS A 266 -21.95 -6.89 14.62
CA CYS A 266 -22.98 -7.89 14.87
C CYS A 266 -22.36 -9.28 14.66
N GLU A 267 -22.52 -10.20 15.60
CA GLU A 267 -21.94 -11.53 15.48
C GLU A 267 -22.99 -12.62 15.70
N VAL A 268 -22.94 -13.67 14.88
CA VAL A 268 -23.85 -14.81 14.94
C VAL A 268 -23.06 -16.11 14.84
N PHE A 269 -23.49 -17.10 15.60
CA PHE A 269 -23.03 -18.47 15.46
C PHE A 269 -24.05 -19.24 14.63
N VAL A 270 -23.55 -20.00 13.67
CA VAL A 270 -24.32 -20.80 12.74
C VAL A 270 -23.78 -22.22 12.84
N GLU A 271 -24.65 -23.19 13.06
CA GLU A 271 -24.30 -24.59 13.12
C GLU A 271 -24.95 -25.33 11.96
N LEU A 272 -24.17 -26.13 11.25
CA LEU A 272 -24.67 -27.04 10.23
C LEU A 272 -25.24 -28.28 10.94
N LYS A 273 -26.46 -28.69 10.59
CA LYS A 273 -27.04 -29.90 11.17
C LYS A 273 -26.31 -31.16 10.69
N GLU A 274 -26.21 -32.14 11.57
CA GLU A 274 -25.50 -33.40 11.30
C GLU A 274 -26.10 -34.12 10.07
N GLY A 275 -25.23 -34.48 9.11
CA GLY A 275 -25.60 -35.26 7.93
C GLY A 275 -26.06 -34.45 6.72
N GLU A 276 -26.14 -33.12 6.80
CA GLU A 276 -26.52 -32.27 5.67
C GLU A 276 -25.28 -31.69 4.96
N THR A 277 -25.37 -31.57 3.63
CA THR A 277 -24.33 -30.92 2.80
C THR A 277 -24.61 -29.42 2.67
N LYS A 278 -23.58 -28.64 2.29
CA LYS A 278 -23.66 -27.19 2.05
C LYS A 278 -24.93 -26.81 1.27
N GLY A 279 -25.77 -25.95 1.87
CA GLY A 279 -26.91 -25.31 1.22
C GLY A 279 -26.54 -24.00 0.50
N ASP A 280 -27.54 -23.24 0.07
CA ASP A 280 -27.40 -21.96 -0.66
C ASP A 280 -26.76 -20.80 0.15
N GLY A 281 -26.42 -21.04 1.42
CA GLY A 281 -25.83 -20.07 2.35
C GLY A 281 -26.86 -19.39 3.26
N ILE A 282 -26.44 -18.29 3.92
CA ILE A 282 -27.27 -17.52 4.84
C ILE A 282 -27.45 -16.11 4.32
N THR A 283 -28.67 -15.60 4.37
CA THR A 283 -28.98 -14.23 4.01
C THR A 283 -28.97 -13.34 5.25
N ALA A 284 -28.16 -12.28 5.28
CA ALA A 284 -28.25 -11.24 6.29
C ALA A 284 -29.08 -10.07 5.75
N LEU A 285 -30.08 -9.62 6.51
CA LEU A 285 -31.03 -8.57 6.17
C LEU A 285 -30.89 -7.43 7.18
N VAL A 286 -30.96 -6.19 6.71
CA VAL A 286 -31.10 -5.00 7.55
C VAL A 286 -32.45 -4.39 7.22
N ILE A 287 -33.29 -4.25 8.23
CA ILE A 287 -34.69 -3.84 8.11
C ILE A 287 -34.92 -2.60 8.97
N GLN A 288 -35.72 -1.67 8.45
CA GLN A 288 -36.22 -0.55 9.24
C GLN A 288 -37.43 -1.02 10.08
N GLU A 289 -37.33 -0.94 11.41
CA GLU A 289 -38.37 -1.43 12.34
C GLU A 289 -39.74 -0.76 12.11
N ASN A 290 -39.74 0.55 11.79
CA ASN A 290 -40.99 1.31 11.65
C ASN A 290 -41.76 1.02 10.36
N SER A 291 -41.09 0.58 9.30
CA SER A 291 -41.69 0.44 7.96
C SER A 291 -41.59 -0.97 7.39
N SER A 292 -40.95 -1.91 8.11
CA SER A 292 -40.62 -3.26 7.65
C SER A 292 -39.93 -3.29 6.28
N ARG A 293 -39.31 -2.17 5.88
CA ARG A 293 -38.63 -2.02 4.61
C ARG A 293 -37.23 -2.60 4.73
N ILE A 294 -36.89 -3.51 3.83
CA ILE A 294 -35.52 -4.02 3.71
C ILE A 294 -34.65 -2.90 3.15
N LEU A 295 -33.66 -2.52 3.95
CA LEU A 295 -32.68 -1.48 3.67
C LEU A 295 -31.42 -2.07 3.06
N TYR A 296 -30.98 -3.20 3.60
CA TYR A 296 -29.85 -3.95 3.09
C TYR A 296 -30.13 -5.47 3.15
N SER A 297 -29.53 -6.26 2.28
CA SER A 297 -29.61 -7.71 2.25
C SER A 297 -28.27 -8.24 1.69
N ILE A 298 -27.80 -9.42 2.05
CA ILE A 298 -26.61 -10.02 1.45
C ILE A 298 -26.64 -11.53 1.64
N LEU A 299 -26.33 -12.25 0.57
CA LEU A 299 -26.14 -13.70 0.66
C LEU A 299 -24.69 -13.99 1.06
N ILE A 300 -24.54 -14.61 2.22
CA ILE A 300 -23.28 -15.05 2.81
C ILE A 300 -23.12 -16.51 2.43
N ASP A 301 -22.17 -16.77 1.54
CA ASP A 301 -21.78 -18.14 1.23
C ASP A 301 -20.95 -18.71 2.39
N LEU A 302 -21.34 -19.89 2.87
CA LEU A 302 -20.63 -20.59 3.92
C LEU A 302 -19.63 -21.56 3.30
N PRO A 303 -18.42 -21.71 3.88
CA PRO A 303 -17.47 -22.71 3.41
C PRO A 303 -18.00 -24.11 3.70
N GLU A 304 -17.57 -25.08 2.90
CA GLU A 304 -17.92 -26.49 3.14
C GLU A 304 -17.35 -26.94 4.49
N ALA A 305 -18.16 -27.66 5.28
CA ALA A 305 -17.72 -28.20 6.55
C ALA A 305 -16.74 -29.36 6.31
N ALA A 306 -15.55 -29.28 6.91
CA ALA A 306 -14.65 -30.42 6.96
C ALA A 306 -15.31 -31.49 7.85
N LEU A 307 -15.71 -32.62 7.25
CA LEU A 307 -16.17 -33.78 8.01
C LEU A 307 -15.01 -34.24 8.91
N ILE A 308 -15.15 -34.06 10.21
CA ILE A 308 -14.29 -34.73 11.17
C ILE A 308 -14.82 -36.16 11.24
N GLU A 309 -14.21 -37.06 10.47
CA GLU A 309 -14.40 -38.50 10.68
C GLU A 309 -14.00 -38.79 12.13
N THR A 310 -15.00 -39.17 12.93
CA THR A 310 -14.77 -39.64 14.30
C THR A 310 -14.07 -40.99 14.19
N LEU A 311 -12.81 -41.04 14.62
CA LEU A 311 -12.05 -42.28 14.83
C LEU A 311 -12.61 -43.08 16.00
#